data_AF-A0A434U452-F1
#
_entry.id   AF-A0A434U452-F1
#
_cell.length_a   1.000
_cell.length_b   1.000
_cell.length_c   1.000
_cell.angle_alpha   90.00
_cell.angle_beta   90.00
_cell.angle_gamma   90.00
#
_symmetry.space_group_name_H-M   'P 1'
#
loop_
_entity.id
_entity.type
_entity.pdbx_description
1 polymer ?
#
loop_
_entity_poly.entity_id
_entity_poly.type
_entity_poly.pdbx_seq_one_letter_code
_entity_poly.pdbx_strand_id
1 'polypeptide(L)'
;MLIFASCGAVVAGSLAGSEGDKRFPPYIPRNPKDPCNRAYKAYLAASGHSAYATTPYARIMSSYIICGGHLNAPSQKVAEELAMKSCLATRAHYKVTTGGACEIAASK
;
A
#
# COMPACT_ATOMS: atom_id res chain seq x y z
N MET A 1 32.85 23.84 30.63
CA MET A 1 32.17 22.58 30.25
C MET A 1 31.26 22.88 29.06
N LEU A 2 31.60 22.40 27.87
CA LEU A 2 30.79 22.53 26.66
C LEU A 2 30.11 21.18 26.42
N ILE A 3 28.79 21.13 26.58
CA ILE A 3 27.99 19.92 26.39
C ILE A 3 27.64 19.85 24.90
N PHE A 4 28.28 18.94 24.17
CA PHE A 4 27.88 18.58 22.81
C PHE A 4 26.60 17.73 22.90
N ALA A 5 25.45 18.37 22.68
CA ALA A 5 24.19 17.67 22.43
C ALA A 5 24.28 16.98 21.07
N SER A 6 24.69 15.72 21.06
CA SER A 6 24.54 14.87 19.88
C SER A 6 23.05 14.59 19.70
N CYS A 7 22.44 15.25 18.71
CA CYS A 7 21.13 14.87 18.21
C CYS A 7 21.33 13.50 17.55
N GLY A 8 21.12 12.44 18.32
CA GLY A 8 21.15 11.08 17.81
C GLY A 8 20.09 10.98 16.72
N ALA A 9 20.51 10.97 15.47
CA ALA A 9 19.64 10.56 14.38
C ALA A 9 19.18 9.15 14.71
N VAL A 10 17.92 9.02 15.14
CA VAL A 10 17.24 7.73 15.12
C VAL A 10 17.32 7.30 13.66
N VAL A 11 18.22 6.35 13.38
CA VAL A 11 18.21 5.65 12.11
C VAL A 11 16.87 4.94 12.07
N ALA A 12 15.91 5.53 11.35
CA ALA A 12 14.65 4.87 11.08
C ALA A 12 15.00 3.53 10.43
N GLY A 13 14.72 2.44 11.15
CA GLY A 13 15.00 1.11 10.68
C GLY A 13 14.28 0.85 9.35
N SER A 14 14.86 0.01 8.50
CA SER A 14 14.20 -0.41 7.26
C SER A 14 12.85 -1.06 7.57
N LEU A 15 11.80 -0.63 6.87
CA LEU A 15 10.46 -1.21 6.94
C LEU A 15 10.28 -2.36 5.93
N ALA A 16 11.35 -2.78 5.25
CA ALA A 16 11.30 -3.87 4.29
C ALA A 16 10.89 -5.18 4.98
N GLY A 17 9.99 -5.94 4.35
CA GLY A 17 9.39 -7.16 4.89
C GLY A 17 8.23 -6.93 5.86
N SER A 18 8.04 -5.72 6.38
CA SER A 18 6.89 -5.39 7.24
C SER A 18 5.63 -5.14 6.42
N GLU A 19 4.49 -5.63 6.93
CA GLU A 19 3.14 -5.26 6.47
C GLU A 19 2.63 -3.97 7.14
N GLY A 20 3.36 -3.40 8.09
CA GLY A 20 2.95 -2.21 8.84
C GLY A 20 1.58 -2.33 9.49
N ASP A 21 0.81 -1.24 9.45
CA ASP A 21 -0.58 -1.21 9.88
C ASP A 21 -1.47 -1.85 8.81
N LYS A 22 -1.81 -3.12 9.04
CA LYS A 22 -2.75 -3.88 8.20
C LYS A 22 -4.17 -3.69 8.71
N ARG A 23 -4.98 -2.96 7.95
CA ARG A 23 -6.41 -2.72 8.22
C ARG A 23 -7.27 -3.94 7.89
N PHE A 24 -6.94 -4.63 6.80
CA PHE A 24 -7.58 -5.88 6.40
C PHE A 24 -6.65 -6.71 5.49
N PRO A 25 -6.80 -8.04 5.44
CA PRO A 25 -6.01 -8.86 4.53
C PRO A 25 -6.44 -8.60 3.07
N PRO A 26 -5.59 -8.00 2.21
CA PRO A 26 -5.95 -7.82 0.81
C PRO A 26 -6.06 -9.19 0.13
N TYR A 27 -7.02 -9.35 -0.80
CA TYR A 27 -6.98 -10.51 -1.68
C TYR A 27 -5.82 -10.36 -2.65
N ILE A 28 -4.85 -11.25 -2.53
CA ILE A 28 -3.71 -11.31 -3.44
C ILE A 28 -3.94 -12.46 -4.42
N PRO A 29 -4.09 -12.17 -5.72
CA PRO A 29 -4.26 -13.21 -6.73
C PRO A 29 -3.10 -14.21 -6.70
N ARG A 30 -3.40 -15.49 -6.90
CA ARG A 30 -2.41 -16.58 -6.80
C ARG A 30 -1.34 -16.53 -7.89
N ASN A 31 -1.65 -15.97 -9.07
CA ASN A 31 -0.69 -15.89 -10.14
C ASN A 31 0.31 -14.75 -9.86
N PRO A 32 1.62 -15.03 -9.73
CA PRO A 32 2.62 -14.01 -9.43
C PRO A 32 2.78 -12.96 -10.54
N LYS A 33 2.28 -13.25 -11.76
CA LYS A 33 2.28 -12.29 -12.87
C LYS A 33 1.15 -11.26 -12.76
N ASP A 34 0.16 -11.49 -11.89
CA ASP A 34 -0.97 -10.58 -11.73
C ASP A 34 -0.48 -9.22 -11.19
N PRO A 35 -0.91 -8.09 -11.78
CA PRO A 35 -0.43 -6.77 -11.39
C PRO A 35 -0.54 -6.49 -9.90
N CYS A 36 -1.66 -6.89 -9.27
CA CYS A 36 -1.88 -6.65 -7.84
C CYS A 36 -1.00 -7.49 -6.92
N ASN A 37 -0.60 -8.70 -7.34
CA ASN A 37 0.38 -9.50 -6.61
C ASN A 37 1.77 -8.84 -6.67
N ARG A 38 2.18 -8.41 -7.87
CA ARG A 38 3.47 -7.70 -8.03
C ARG A 38 3.52 -6.40 -7.23
N ALA A 39 2.46 -5.61 -7.26
CA ALA A 39 2.36 -4.37 -6.50
C ALA A 39 2.44 -4.62 -4.99
N TYR A 40 1.76 -5.65 -4.48
CA TYR A 40 1.81 -5.99 -3.06
C TYR A 40 3.20 -6.49 -2.63
N LYS A 41 3.88 -7.29 -3.45
CA LYS A 41 5.27 -7.69 -3.18
C LYS A 41 6.23 -6.51 -3.18
N ALA A 42 6.05 -5.56 -4.11
CA ALA A 42 6.85 -4.34 -4.14
C ALA A 42 6.61 -3.48 -2.87
N TYR A 43 5.37 -3.39 -2.41
CA TYR A 43 5.02 -2.79 -1.12
C TYR A 43 5.74 -3.47 0.05
N LEU A 44 5.71 -4.79 0.13
CA LEU A 44 6.43 -5.54 1.18
C LEU A 44 7.93 -5.28 1.12
N ALA A 45 8.53 -5.26 -0.07
CA ALA A 45 9.97 -5.05 -0.26
C ALA A 45 10.43 -3.61 0.00
N ALA A 46 9.53 -2.62 -0.06
CA ALA A 46 9.87 -1.22 0.16
C ALA A 46 10.32 -0.96 1.61
N SER A 47 11.39 -0.18 1.76
CA SER A 47 12.05 0.10 3.05
C SER A 47 11.52 1.35 3.75
N GLY A 48 10.84 2.24 3.04
CA GLY A 48 10.27 3.47 3.57
C GLY A 48 8.75 3.50 3.55
N HIS A 49 8.20 4.68 3.81
CA HIS A 49 6.75 4.84 3.93
C HIS A 49 6.04 4.44 2.66
N SER A 50 5.16 3.46 2.76
CA SER A 50 4.52 2.83 1.62
C SER A 50 3.09 2.47 1.98
N ALA A 51 2.20 2.46 0.99
CA ALA A 51 0.82 2.04 1.21
C ALA A 51 0.31 1.24 0.04
N TYR A 52 -0.64 0.35 0.34
CA TYR A 52 -1.33 -0.49 -0.60
C TYR A 52 -2.83 -0.31 -0.44
N ALA A 53 -3.48 0.13 -1.51
CA ALA A 53 -4.92 0.28 -1.59
C ALA A 53 -5.48 -0.82 -2.50
N THR A 54 -6.66 -1.34 -2.17
CA THR A 54 -7.37 -2.27 -3.04
C THR A 54 -8.87 -2.14 -2.86
N THR A 55 -9.63 -2.56 -3.87
CA THR A 55 -11.04 -2.86 -3.69
C THR A 55 -11.22 -4.12 -2.82
N PRO A 56 -12.30 -4.20 -2.02
CA PRO A 56 -12.61 -5.39 -1.24
C PRO A 56 -12.97 -6.54 -2.17
N TYR A 57 -12.53 -7.75 -1.81
CA TYR A 57 -12.90 -8.97 -2.50
C TYR A 57 -13.96 -9.72 -1.71
N ALA A 58 -15.14 -9.90 -2.31
CA ALA A 58 -16.18 -10.76 -1.78
C ALA A 58 -16.39 -11.95 -2.73
N ARG A 59 -16.10 -13.17 -2.30
CA ARG A 59 -16.19 -14.39 -3.15
C ARG A 59 -17.56 -14.62 -3.79
N ILE A 60 -18.62 -14.04 -3.20
CA ILE A 60 -20.00 -14.15 -3.68
C ILE A 60 -20.34 -13.18 -4.82
N MET A 61 -19.50 -12.19 -5.08
CA MET A 61 -19.64 -11.27 -6.20
C MET A 61 -18.45 -11.45 -7.13
N SER A 62 -18.69 -11.50 -8.45
CA SER A 62 -17.62 -11.34 -9.44
C SER A 62 -17.11 -9.90 -9.39
N SER A 63 -16.37 -9.57 -8.32
CA SER A 63 -15.80 -8.25 -8.06
C SER A 63 -14.44 -8.16 -8.73
N TYR A 64 -14.25 -7.13 -9.55
CA TYR A 64 -12.93 -6.80 -10.05
C TYR A 64 -12.05 -6.32 -8.89
N ILE A 65 -10.84 -6.87 -8.83
CA ILE A 65 -9.86 -6.49 -7.82
C ILE A 65 -8.96 -5.45 -8.45
N ILE A 66 -9.14 -4.22 -7.99
CA ILE A 66 -8.36 -3.06 -8.41
C ILE A 66 -7.45 -2.70 -7.25
N CYS A 67 -6.17 -2.54 -7.53
CA CYS A 67 -5.17 -2.15 -6.56
C CYS A 67 -4.47 -0.86 -6.99
N GLY A 68 -3.96 -0.14 -6.00
CA GLY A 68 -3.07 0.99 -6.14
C GLY A 68 -1.99 0.94 -5.06
N GLY A 69 -0.85 1.54 -5.32
CA GLY A 69 0.24 1.53 -4.34
C GLY A 69 1.18 2.70 -4.54
N HIS A 70 1.84 3.09 -3.46
CA HIS A 70 2.92 4.07 -3.50
C HIS A 70 4.03 3.64 -2.54
N LEU A 71 5.28 3.80 -2.96
CA LEU A 71 6.46 3.24 -2.29
C LEU A 71 7.42 4.36 -1.90
N ASN A 72 8.01 4.25 -0.71
CA ASN A 72 9.06 5.14 -0.21
C ASN A 72 8.70 6.64 -0.29
N ALA A 73 7.47 6.97 0.12
CA ALA A 73 6.98 8.34 0.23
C ALA A 73 7.70 9.11 1.36
N PRO A 74 7.60 10.45 1.37
CA PRO A 74 8.13 11.27 2.46
C PRO A 74 7.44 11.04 3.82
N SER A 75 6.22 10.50 3.83
CA SER A 75 5.47 10.16 5.06
C SER A 75 4.41 9.09 4.77
N GLN A 76 3.96 8.38 5.81
CA GLN A 76 2.88 7.39 5.70
C GLN A 76 1.60 8.00 5.13
N LYS A 77 1.23 9.21 5.56
CA LYS A 77 0.05 9.93 5.05
C LYS A 77 0.12 10.17 3.54
N VAL A 78 1.29 10.61 3.04
CA VAL A 78 1.49 10.83 1.60
C VAL A 78 1.44 9.50 0.84
N ALA A 79 1.99 8.42 1.41
CA ALA A 79 1.90 7.10 0.80
C ALA A 79 0.44 6.64 0.66
N GLU A 80 -0.38 6.80 1.70
CA GLU A 80 -1.80 6.45 1.69
C GLU A 80 -2.60 7.28 0.68
N GLU A 81 -2.42 8.59 0.65
CA GLU A 81 -3.11 9.48 -0.29
C GLU A 81 -2.80 9.10 -1.75
N LEU A 82 -1.53 8.83 -2.06
CA LEU A 82 -1.10 8.45 -3.41
C LEU A 82 -1.54 7.02 -3.79
N ALA A 83 -1.50 6.07 -2.85
CA ALA A 83 -2.01 4.71 -3.08
C ALA A 83 -3.53 4.72 -3.35
N MET A 84 -4.29 5.48 -2.55
CA MET A 84 -5.73 5.66 -2.74
C MET A 84 -6.03 6.32 -4.10
N LYS A 85 -5.34 7.41 -4.43
CA LYS A 85 -5.47 8.09 -5.72
C LYS A 85 -5.18 7.15 -6.89
N SER A 86 -4.13 6.32 -6.78
CA SER A 86 -3.80 5.30 -7.77
C SER A 86 -4.94 4.29 -7.96
N CYS A 87 -5.47 3.72 -6.87
CA CYS A 87 -6.58 2.77 -6.95
C CYS A 87 -7.83 3.39 -7.59
N LEU A 88 -8.20 4.61 -7.17
CA LEU A 88 -9.36 5.34 -7.71
C LEU A 88 -9.18 5.65 -9.20
N ALA A 89 -7.97 6.08 -9.61
CA ALA A 89 -7.67 6.35 -11.02
C ALA A 89 -7.76 5.08 -11.86
N THR A 90 -7.24 3.94 -11.38
CA THR A 90 -7.34 2.65 -12.07
C THR A 90 -8.80 2.19 -12.18
N ARG A 91 -9.58 2.32 -11.11
CA ARG A 91 -11.00 2.00 -11.10
C ARG A 91 -11.78 2.84 -12.12
N ALA A 92 -11.48 4.15 -12.18
CA ALA A 92 -12.09 5.06 -13.15
C ALA A 92 -11.67 4.74 -14.59
N HIS A 93 -10.39 4.46 -14.82
CA HIS A 93 -9.85 4.09 -16.13
C HIS A 93 -10.55 2.86 -16.72
N TYR A 94 -10.71 1.80 -15.91
CA TYR A 94 -11.38 0.57 -16.34
C TYR A 94 -12.91 0.62 -16.20
N LYS A 95 -13.48 1.77 -15.76
CA LYS A 95 -14.92 1.97 -15.55
C LYS A 95 -15.55 0.86 -14.69
N VAL A 96 -14.82 0.40 -13.68
CA VAL A 96 -15.27 -0.68 -12.80
C VAL A 96 -16.34 -0.15 -11.86
N THR A 97 -17.56 -0.66 -12.05
CA THR A 97 -18.74 -0.33 -11.25
C THR A 97 -19.07 -1.41 -10.21
N THR A 98 -18.50 -2.61 -10.34
CA THR A 98 -18.68 -3.75 -9.44
C THR A 98 -17.43 -3.96 -8.57
N GLY A 99 -17.62 -4.29 -7.28
CA GLY A 99 -16.50 -4.66 -6.39
C GLY A 99 -16.11 -3.66 -5.30
N GLY A 100 -17.04 -2.89 -4.75
CA GLY A 100 -16.76 -2.02 -3.59
C GLY A 100 -15.89 -0.80 -3.89
N ALA A 101 -15.65 0.02 -2.85
CA ALA A 101 -14.80 1.20 -2.95
C ALA A 101 -13.31 0.83 -2.82
N CYS A 102 -12.41 1.71 -3.25
CA CYS A 102 -10.99 1.56 -2.93
C CYS A 102 -10.76 1.86 -1.44
N GLU A 103 -10.02 1.00 -0.76
CA GLU A 103 -9.69 1.14 0.65
C GLU A 103 -8.20 0.88 0.87
N ILE A 104 -7.59 1.52 1.87
CA ILE A 104 -6.20 1.20 2.28
C ILE A 104 -6.23 -0.14 3.00
N ALA A 105 -5.53 -1.15 2.47
CA ALA A 105 -5.42 -2.45 3.12
C ALA A 105 -4.26 -2.48 4.11
N ALA A 106 -3.13 -1.88 3.74
CA ALA A 106 -1.93 -1.83 4.57
C ALA A 106 -1.11 -0.57 4.29
N SER A 107 -0.45 -0.03 5.32
CA SER A 107 0.52 1.06 5.20
C SER A 107 1.64 0.96 6.23
N LYS A 108 2.81 1.46 5.88
CA LYS A 108 4.00 1.56 6.73
C LYS A 108 4.73 2.86 6.46
#